data_AF-A0A947D494-F1
#
_entry.id   AF-A0A947D494-F1
#
_cell.length_a   1.000
_cell.length_b   1.000
_cell.length_c   1.000
_cell.angle_alpha   90.00
_cell.angle_beta   90.00
_cell.angle_gamma   90.00
#
_symmetry.space_group_name_H-M   'P 1'
#
loop_
_entity.id
_entity.type
_entity.pdbx_description
1 polymer ?
#
loop_
_entity_poly.entity_id
_entity_poly.type
_entity_poly.pdbx_seq_one_letter_code
_entity_poly.pdbx_strand_id
1 'polypeptide(L)'
;MGSDVYEVQLDRKMPSDPTSYFGKAEKAADLLRSFNRIRDQHSLDYDDIAILLACGRINFGSRRYPISYAQAANVSSLADYVGIPRETVRRRLGILASKQLVARVAHGYIVSDVSTWSSLTGNS
;
A
#
# COMPACT_ATOMS: atom_id res chain seq x y z
N MET A 1 -10.25 -30.89 13.28
CA MET A 1 -10.98 -29.66 12.90
C MET A 1 -10.96 -29.59 11.39
N GLY A 2 -12.06 -30.00 10.76
CA GLY A 2 -12.17 -30.02 9.30
C GLY A 2 -12.24 -28.61 8.76
N SER A 3 -11.41 -28.30 7.77
CA SER A 3 -11.61 -27.13 6.92
C SER A 3 -12.84 -27.40 6.07
N ASP A 4 -13.96 -26.74 6.37
CA ASP A 4 -15.14 -26.78 5.53
C ASP A 4 -14.81 -26.08 4.20
N VAL A 5 -14.49 -26.87 3.18
CA VAL A 5 -14.30 -26.38 1.81
C VAL A 5 -15.68 -26.22 1.20
N TYR A 6 -16.17 -24.98 1.14
CA TYR A 6 -17.41 -24.65 0.46
C TYR A 6 -17.16 -24.61 -1.05
N GLU A 7 -17.70 -25.58 -1.79
CA GLU A 7 -17.74 -25.53 -3.26
C GLU A 7 -18.86 -24.56 -3.68
N VAL A 8 -18.52 -23.28 -3.81
CA VAL A 8 -19.46 -22.26 -4.32
C VAL A 8 -19.48 -22.36 -5.84
N GLN A 9 -20.61 -22.79 -6.41
CA GLN A 9 -20.90 -22.67 -7.84
C GLN A 9 -21.03 -21.18 -8.18
N LEU A 10 -19.93 -20.58 -8.67
CA LEU A 10 -19.90 -19.18 -9.11
C LEU A 10 -20.73 -19.02 -10.38
N ASP A 11 -21.61 -18.02 -10.38
CA ASP A 11 -22.66 -17.78 -11.38
C ASP A 11 -22.11 -17.67 -12.83
N ARG A 12 -22.93 -18.05 -13.81
CA ARG A 12 -22.63 -18.43 -15.22
C ARG A 12 -22.04 -17.33 -16.15
N LYS A 13 -21.38 -16.30 -15.62
CA LYS A 13 -20.65 -15.27 -16.38
C LYS A 13 -19.17 -15.19 -15.98
N MET A 14 -18.51 -16.33 -15.74
CA MET A 14 -17.06 -16.32 -15.58
C MET A 14 -16.35 -16.11 -16.93
N PRO A 15 -15.38 -15.18 -17.03
CA PRO A 15 -14.38 -15.21 -18.08
C PRO A 15 -13.66 -16.56 -18.04
N SER A 16 -13.39 -17.11 -19.21
CA SER A 16 -13.11 -18.52 -19.51
C SER A 16 -11.79 -19.12 -18.97
N ASP A 17 -11.20 -18.60 -17.90
CA ASP A 17 -9.94 -19.13 -17.36
C ASP A 17 -9.86 -19.11 -15.81
N PRO A 18 -10.19 -20.24 -15.15
CA PRO A 18 -10.06 -20.41 -13.69
C PRO A 18 -8.64 -20.15 -13.17
N THR A 19 -7.61 -20.39 -13.99
CA THR A 19 -6.20 -20.17 -13.66
C THR A 19 -5.89 -18.67 -13.43
N SER A 20 -6.69 -17.77 -14.03
CA SER A 20 -6.60 -16.32 -13.83
C SER A 20 -6.99 -15.89 -12.41
N TYR A 21 -7.92 -16.61 -11.76
CA TYR A 21 -8.38 -16.28 -10.42
C TYR A 21 -7.44 -16.79 -9.34
N PHE A 22 -6.86 -17.97 -9.54
CA PHE A 22 -5.85 -18.53 -8.63
C PHE A 22 -4.65 -17.58 -8.48
N GLY A 23 -4.08 -17.11 -9.58
CA GLY A 23 -2.96 -16.16 -9.54
C GLY A 23 -3.31 -14.81 -8.91
N LYS A 24 -4.56 -14.35 -8.99
CA LYS A 24 -5.03 -13.14 -8.30
C LYS A 24 -5.18 -13.37 -6.80
N ALA A 25 -5.68 -14.53 -6.39
CA ALA A 25 -5.83 -14.91 -4.99
C ALA A 25 -4.47 -15.05 -4.29
N GLU A 26 -3.50 -15.69 -4.94
CA GLU A 26 -2.12 -15.79 -4.44
C GLU A 26 -1.48 -14.41 -4.26
N LYS A 27 -1.59 -13.52 -5.26
CA LYS A 27 -1.10 -12.14 -5.13
C LYS A 27 -1.75 -11.37 -3.99
N ALA A 28 -3.05 -11.57 -3.78
CA ALA A 28 -3.76 -10.95 -2.66
C ALA A 28 -3.27 -11.50 -1.31
N ALA A 29 -3.01 -12.81 -1.23
CA ALA A 29 -2.46 -13.44 -0.04
C ALA A 29 -1.04 -12.92 0.28
N ASP A 30 -0.18 -12.81 -0.73
CA ASP A 30 1.18 -12.27 -0.56
C ASP A 30 1.18 -10.81 -0.11
N LEU A 31 0.27 -10.00 -0.67
CA LEU A 31 0.05 -8.63 -0.24
C LEU A 31 -0.34 -8.57 1.25
N LEU A 32 -1.31 -9.38 1.66
CA LEU A 32 -1.79 -9.43 3.05
C LEU A 32 -0.69 -9.91 4.02
N ARG A 33 0.12 -10.90 3.62
CA ARG A 33 1.25 -11.36 4.44
C ARG A 33 2.30 -10.27 4.60
N SER A 34 2.61 -9.55 3.52
CA SER A 34 3.56 -8.44 3.52
C SER A 34 3.06 -7.29 4.40
N PHE A 35 1.75 -6.99 4.34
CA PHE A 35 1.10 -6.01 5.22
C PHE A 35 1.23 -6.39 6.69
N ASN A 36 0.85 -7.61 7.06
CA ASN A 36 0.90 -8.04 8.47
C ASN A 36 2.33 -8.00 9.01
N ARG A 37 3.32 -8.44 8.21
CA ARG A 37 4.73 -8.39 8.61
C ARG A 37 5.19 -6.97 8.93
N ILE A 38 4.95 -6.01 8.03
CA ILE A 38 5.39 -4.63 8.23
C ILE A 38 4.62 -3.95 9.36
N ARG A 39 3.32 -4.24 9.44
CA ARG A 39 2.45 -3.78 10.52
C ARG A 39 3.02 -4.16 11.87
N ASP A 40 3.39 -5.42 12.05
CA ASP A 40 3.89 -5.94 13.31
C ASP A 40 5.31 -5.41 13.60
N GLN A 41 6.18 -5.34 12.58
CA GLN A 41 7.56 -4.84 12.68
C GLN A 41 7.61 -3.35 13.10
N HIS A 42 6.71 -2.52 12.58
CA HIS A 42 6.71 -1.08 12.82
C HIS A 42 5.58 -0.62 13.74
N SER A 43 4.76 -1.53 14.27
CA SER A 43 3.55 -1.23 15.07
C SER A 43 2.67 -0.18 14.38
N LEU A 44 2.23 -0.49 13.16
CA LEU A 44 1.41 0.39 12.32
C LEU A 44 -0.06 -0.02 12.38
N ASP A 45 -0.98 0.91 12.11
CA ASP A 45 -2.39 0.59 11.83
C ASP A 45 -2.62 0.41 10.32
N TYR A 46 -3.80 -0.10 9.94
CA TYR A 46 -4.20 -0.21 8.53
C TYR A 46 -4.16 1.15 7.80
N ASP A 47 -4.56 2.23 8.47
CA ASP A 47 -4.49 3.58 7.94
C ASP A 47 -3.04 4.01 7.63
N ASP A 48 -2.09 3.63 8.50
CA ASP A 48 -0.68 3.96 8.32
C ASP A 48 -0.12 3.25 7.08
N ILE A 49 -0.45 1.98 6.89
CA ILE A 49 -0.07 1.20 5.70
C ILE A 49 -0.70 1.80 4.44
N ALA A 50 -1.98 2.16 4.48
CA ALA A 50 -2.67 2.74 3.33
C ALA A 50 -2.05 4.09 2.92
N ILE A 51 -1.72 4.94 3.89
CA ILE A 51 -1.03 6.22 3.65
C ILE A 51 0.39 5.99 3.11
N LEU A 52 1.14 5.01 3.64
CA LEU A 52 2.48 4.69 3.17
C LEU A 52 2.47 4.20 1.70
N LEU A 53 1.52 3.33 1.35
CA LEU A 53 1.32 2.87 -0.03
C LEU A 53 0.97 4.02 -0.97
N ALA A 54 0.02 4.86 -0.59
CA ALA A 54 -0.39 6.04 -1.35
C ALA A 54 0.78 7.01 -1.56
N CYS A 55 1.60 7.22 -0.53
CA CYS A 55 2.79 8.07 -0.59
C CYS A 55 3.74 7.59 -1.67
N GLY A 56 4.16 6.31 -1.63
CA GLY A 56 5.05 5.78 -2.66
C GLY A 56 4.42 5.76 -4.05
N ARG A 57 3.12 5.46 -4.17
CA ARG A 57 2.42 5.51 -5.45
C ARG A 57 2.42 6.92 -6.06
N ILE A 58 2.35 7.97 -5.26
CA ILE A 58 2.47 9.36 -5.71
C ILE A 58 3.93 9.70 -6.01
N ASN A 59 4.86 9.31 -5.13
CA ASN A 59 6.30 9.59 -5.29
C ASN A 59 6.87 9.01 -6.57
N PHE A 60 6.58 7.74 -6.86
CA PHE A 60 7.15 6.98 -7.97
C PHE A 60 6.22 6.88 -9.18
N GLY A 61 4.98 7.36 -9.05
CA GLY A 61 3.95 7.23 -10.07
C GLY A 61 4.04 8.21 -11.24
N SER A 62 4.90 9.22 -11.15
CA SER A 62 4.99 10.27 -12.15
C SER A 62 5.86 9.83 -13.32
N ARG A 63 5.24 9.37 -14.42
CA ARG A 63 5.94 9.07 -15.70
C ARG A 63 6.54 10.30 -16.39
N ARG A 64 6.29 11.51 -15.86
CA ARG A 64 6.71 12.78 -16.45
C ARG A 64 8.17 13.14 -16.20
N TYR A 65 8.83 12.51 -15.24
CA TYR A 65 10.23 12.79 -14.93
C TYR A 65 11.08 11.52 -15.08
N PRO A 66 12.21 11.56 -15.79
CA PRO A 66 13.14 10.44 -15.82
C PRO A 66 13.65 10.19 -14.40
N ILE A 67 13.49 8.94 -13.93
CA ILE A 67 14.07 8.12 -12.84
C ILE A 67 14.63 8.81 -11.57
N SER A 68 15.14 10.04 -11.65
CA SER A 68 15.86 10.76 -10.59
C SER A 68 15.01 11.70 -9.72
N TYR A 69 13.70 11.85 -9.98
CA TYR A 69 12.85 12.78 -9.21
C TYR A 69 11.61 12.09 -8.63
N ALA A 70 11.55 11.99 -7.30
CA ALA A 70 10.34 11.61 -6.57
C ALA A 70 9.42 12.83 -6.41
N GLN A 71 8.15 12.69 -6.77
CA GLN A 71 7.15 13.73 -6.56
C GLN A 71 6.67 13.71 -5.11
N ALA A 72 6.97 14.76 -4.32
CA ALA A 72 6.51 14.85 -2.94
C ALA A 72 4.98 14.74 -2.84
N ALA A 73 4.49 13.88 -1.96
CA ALA A 73 3.08 13.68 -1.69
C ALA A 73 2.61 14.69 -0.63
N ASN A 74 1.71 15.60 -1.01
CA ASN A 74 1.10 16.52 -0.05
C ASN A 74 -0.08 15.85 0.69
N VAL A 75 -0.43 16.39 1.85
CA VAL A 75 -1.48 15.84 2.73
C VAL A 75 -2.84 15.77 2.04
N SER A 76 -3.19 16.77 1.24
CA SER A 76 -4.48 16.80 0.53
C SER A 76 -4.57 15.66 -0.49
N SER A 77 -3.54 15.49 -1.33
CA SER A 77 -3.49 14.40 -2.30
C SER A 77 -3.53 13.02 -1.64
N LEU A 78 -2.89 12.85 -0.47
CA LEU A 78 -2.95 11.61 0.28
C LEU A 78 -4.33 11.35 0.88
N ALA A 79 -4.97 12.36 1.46
CA ALA A 79 -6.33 12.26 1.99
C ALA A 79 -7.34 11.90 0.90
N ASP A 80 -7.26 12.57 -0.25
CA ASP A 80 -8.14 12.32 -1.38
C ASP A 80 -7.89 10.91 -1.97
N TYR A 81 -6.64 10.45 -1.98
CA TYR A 81 -6.28 9.11 -2.51
C TYR A 81 -6.74 7.97 -1.59
N VAL A 82 -6.56 8.10 -0.28
CA VAL A 82 -6.88 7.04 0.69
C VAL A 82 -8.33 7.10 1.16
N GLY A 83 -9.02 8.23 0.98
CA GLY A 83 -10.40 8.42 1.43
C GLY A 83 -10.53 8.67 2.94
N ILE A 84 -9.48 9.21 3.57
CA ILE A 84 -9.40 9.48 5.02
C ILE A 84 -9.31 10.99 5.26
N PRO A 85 -9.90 11.55 6.34
CA PRO A 85 -9.80 12.98 6.64
C PRO A 85 -8.36 13.51 6.71
N ARG A 86 -8.14 14.71 6.18
CA ARG A 86 -6.81 15.37 6.11
C ARG A 86 -6.10 15.45 7.45
N GLU A 87 -6.83 15.73 8.52
CA GLU A 87 -6.26 15.82 9.87
C GLU A 87 -5.77 14.46 10.37
N THR A 88 -6.51 13.39 10.07
CA THR A 88 -6.07 12.01 10.36
C THR A 88 -4.83 11.67 9.56
N VAL A 89 -4.78 11.99 8.27
CA VAL A 89 -3.59 11.77 7.42
C VAL A 89 -2.39 12.55 7.96
N ARG A 90 -2.56 13.82 8.34
CA ARG A 90 -1.50 14.65 8.93
C ARG A 90 -0.94 14.04 10.21
N ARG A 91 -1.81 13.57 11.11
CA ARG A 91 -1.40 12.91 12.36
C ARG A 91 -0.63 11.62 12.09
N ARG A 92 -1.15 10.78 11.19
CA ARG A 92 -0.55 9.48 10.81
C ARG A 92 0.79 9.65 10.08
N LEU A 93 0.94 10.66 9.22
CA LEU A 93 2.23 11.02 8.62
C LEU A 93 3.28 11.42 9.65
N GLY A 94 2.88 12.05 10.76
CA GLY A 94 3.78 12.32 11.89
C GLY A 94 4.32 11.04 12.53
N ILE A 95 3.46 10.02 12.67
CA ILE A 95 3.84 8.69 13.18
C ILE A 95 4.76 7.96 12.19
N LEU A 96 4.43 7.98 10.90
CA LEU A 96 5.27 7.37 9.86
C LEU A 96 6.64 8.06 9.77
N ALA A 97 6.69 9.38 9.96
CA ALA A 97 7.93 10.14 9.94
C ALA A 97 8.81 9.84 11.18
N SER A 98 8.21 9.72 12.37
CA SER A 98 8.97 9.35 13.57
C SER A 98 9.54 7.93 13.49
N LYS A 99 8.91 7.06 12.69
CA LYS A 99 9.37 5.70 12.38
C LYS A 99 10.31 5.62 11.17
N GLN A 100 10.72 6.76 10.59
CA GLN A 100 11.62 6.84 9.43
C GLN A 100 11.11 6.13 8.16
N LEU A 101 9.81 5.89 8.06
CA LEU A 101 9.19 5.29 6.88
C LEU A 101 8.89 6.33 5.79
N VAL A 102 8.64 7.57 6.21
CA VAL A 102 8.55 8.73 5.33
C VAL A 102 9.44 9.86 5.83
N ALA A 103 9.93 10.69 4.92
CA ALA A 103 10.61 11.94 5.24
C ALA A 103 9.75 13.13 4.82
N ARG A 104 9.69 14.14 5.68
CA ARG A 104 9.09 15.44 5.35
C ARG A 104 10.07 16.25 4.52
N VAL A 105 9.60 16.77 3.40
CA VAL A 105 10.35 17.68 2.50
C VAL A 105 9.57 18.99 2.33
N ALA A 106 10.18 19.98 1.67
CA ALA A 106 9.63 21.34 1.55
C ALA A 106 8.16 21.40 1.07
N HIS A 107 7.75 20.47 0.20
CA HIS A 107 6.40 20.47 -0.41
C HIS A 107 5.58 19.21 -0.12
N GLY A 108 5.95 18.39 0.87
CA GLY A 108 5.18 17.20 1.22
C GLY A 108 5.99 16.11 1.90
N TYR A 109 5.68 14.87 1.57
CA TYR A 109 6.32 13.68 2.11
C TYR A 109 6.84 12.79 0.98
N ILE A 110 7.98 12.15 1.24
CA ILE A 110 8.55 11.11 0.40
C ILE A 110 8.73 9.84 1.22
N VAL A 111 8.60 8.68 0.58
CA VAL A 111 9.03 7.40 1.19
C VAL A 111 10.54 7.46 1.41
N SER A 112 10.97 7.30 2.66
CA SER A 112 12.39 7.25 3.03
C SER A 112 12.93 5.84 3.07
N ASP A 113 12.11 4.88 3.51
CA ASP A 113 12.44 3.46 3.48
C ASP A 113 11.78 2.77 2.27
N VAL A 114 12.47 2.86 1.13
CA VAL A 114 12.01 2.29 -0.13
C VAL A 114 11.97 0.76 -0.08
N SER A 115 12.86 0.12 0.69
CA SER A 115 12.87 -1.35 0.86
C SER A 115 11.63 -1.85 1.58
N THR A 116 11.25 -1.19 2.67
CA THR A 116 10.02 -1.53 3.38
C THR A 116 8.82 -1.31 2.47
N TRP A 117 8.75 -0.18 1.78
CA TRP A 117 7.67 0.11 0.85
C TRP A 117 7.60 -0.88 -0.34
N SER A 118 8.73 -1.23 -0.96
CA SER A 118 8.75 -2.15 -2.11
C SER A 118 8.28 -3.53 -1.70
N SER A 119 8.63 -3.98 -0.50
CA SER A 119 8.17 -5.26 0.03
C SER A 119 6.65 -5.32 0.27
N LEU A 120 5.97 -4.18 0.47
CA LEU A 120 4.50 -4.12 0.48
C LEU A 120 3.87 -4.36 -0.90
N THR A 121 4.64 -4.14 -1.98
CA THR A 121 4.13 -4.16 -3.37
C THR A 121 4.45 -5.45 -4.12
N GLY A 122 5.12 -6.42 -3.46
CA GLY A 122 5.39 -7.75 -4.01
C GLY A 122 6.54 -7.83 -5.03
N ASN A 123 7.31 -6.76 -5.22
CA ASN A 123 8.54 -6.81 -6.02
C ASN A 123 9.72 -7.04 -5.08
N SER A 124 10.14 -8.31 -4.98
CA SER A 124 11.47 -8.70 -4.46
C SER A 124 12.44 -8.84 -5.63
#